data_AF-T0KY60-F1
#
_entry.id   AF-T0KY60-F1
#
_cell.length_a   1.000
_cell.length_b   1.000
_cell.length_c   1.000
_cell.angle_alpha   90.00
_cell.angle_beta   90.00
_cell.angle_gamma   90.00
#
_symmetry.space_group_name_H-M   'P 1'
#
loop_
_entity.id
_entity.type
_entity.pdbx_description
1 polymer ?
#
loop_
_entity_poly.entity_id
_entity_poly.type
_entity_poly.pdbx_seq_one_letter_code
_entity_poly.pdbx_strand_id
1 'polypeptide(L)'
;MSTIYPFWNVFFVKNRQQIFNFNIIIFNFYWSVTNIIYFYKVYITSLIAFHLIESEDSNFTIFYKSLKNSFCAFGSISFAGLLIAIIETLRFIVNDERDENDRERKSNAFKRILLCITSILLSIMQNFIKMANEITLPYIAIHGTGYVKSMKNSFELLQKGDIKPFTGTIVINFMLFFMFMITSVCCVIVSILLMDKISEKILNVLIISAIPLLFYFIWTIVFSASYLSIIYLFADRPLLFKEIDKKLYDNLQCLRSL
;
A
#
# COMPACT_ATOMS: atom_id res chain seq x y z
N MET A 1 -43.77 10.10 19.26
CA MET A 1 -42.71 9.45 20.06
C MET A 1 -42.25 8.25 19.26
N SER A 2 -41.22 8.47 18.45
CA SER A 2 -40.76 7.58 17.37
C SER A 2 -39.91 6.43 17.92
N THR A 3 -40.37 5.21 17.70
CA THR A 3 -39.58 3.98 17.86
C THR A 3 -38.51 3.92 16.76
N ILE A 4 -37.29 4.37 17.11
CA ILE A 4 -36.08 4.08 16.34
C ILE A 4 -35.67 2.65 16.69
N TYR A 5 -36.08 1.70 15.86
CA TYR A 5 -35.50 0.37 15.88
C TYR A 5 -34.03 0.49 15.44
N PRO A 6 -33.06 -0.04 16.21
CA PRO A 6 -31.67 -0.04 15.76
C PRO A 6 -31.55 -1.01 14.58
N PHE A 7 -31.17 -0.46 13.43
CA PHE A 7 -30.83 -1.19 12.18
C PHE A 7 -29.84 -2.36 12.40
N TRP A 8 -29.15 -2.37 13.54
CA TRP A 8 -28.21 -3.40 13.97
C TRP A 8 -28.83 -4.74 14.38
N ASN A 9 -30.12 -4.79 14.74
CA ASN A 9 -30.73 -6.02 15.27
C ASN A 9 -31.22 -7.02 14.20
N VAL A 10 -31.13 -6.69 12.91
CA VAL A 10 -31.49 -7.63 11.83
C VAL A 10 -30.35 -8.60 11.50
N PHE A 11 -29.14 -8.38 12.01
CA PHE A 11 -27.96 -9.20 11.71
C PHE A 11 -27.64 -10.32 12.72
N PHE A 12 -28.40 -10.45 13.81
CA PHE A 12 -28.07 -11.38 14.90
C PHE A 12 -28.87 -12.70 14.89
N VAL A 13 -28.92 -13.35 13.73
CA VAL A 13 -29.04 -14.82 13.66
C VAL A 13 -27.88 -15.30 12.80
N LYS A 14 -26.72 -15.52 13.42
CA LYS A 14 -25.46 -15.89 12.77
C LYS A 14 -25.57 -17.29 12.15
N ASN A 15 -26.26 -17.40 11.01
CA ASN A 15 -26.32 -18.65 10.24
C ASN A 15 -24.93 -18.88 9.63
N ARG A 16 -24.41 -20.12 9.66
CA ARG A 16 -23.05 -20.45 9.16
C ARG A 16 -22.82 -19.91 7.74
N GLN A 17 -23.88 -19.90 6.93
CA GLN A 17 -23.87 -19.35 5.57
C GLN A 17 -23.65 -17.82 5.52
N GLN A 18 -24.22 -17.07 6.46
CA GLN A 18 -24.07 -15.60 6.50
C GLN A 18 -22.64 -15.20 6.88
N ILE A 19 -22.00 -15.91 7.82
CA ILE A 19 -20.59 -15.71 8.17
C ILE A 19 -19.69 -15.95 6.96
N PHE A 20 -19.94 -17.05 6.25
CA PHE A 20 -19.18 -17.40 5.05
C PHE A 20 -19.31 -16.33 3.96
N ASN A 21 -20.55 -15.88 3.68
CA ASN A 21 -20.80 -14.82 2.71
C ASN A 21 -20.12 -13.50 3.10
N PHE A 22 -20.16 -13.13 4.39
CA PHE A 22 -19.50 -11.92 4.89
C PHE A 22 -17.98 -11.96 4.71
N ASN A 23 -17.34 -13.09 5.03
CA ASN A 23 -15.90 -13.28 4.84
C ASN A 23 -15.49 -13.19 3.36
N ILE A 24 -16.32 -13.68 2.43
CA ILE A 24 -16.07 -13.54 0.98
C ILE A 24 -16.14 -12.07 0.54
N ILE A 25 -17.08 -11.30 1.07
CA ILE A 25 -17.20 -9.87 0.74
C ILE A 25 -15.95 -9.12 1.23
N ILE A 26 -15.50 -9.39 2.45
CA ILE A 26 -14.27 -8.81 3.01
C ILE A 26 -13.05 -9.17 2.18
N PHE A 27 -12.94 -10.43 1.79
CA PHE A 27 -11.87 -10.90 0.92
C PHE A 27 -11.84 -10.16 -0.42
N ASN A 28 -13.00 -10.05 -1.10
CA ASN A 28 -13.11 -9.32 -2.36
C ASN A 28 -12.78 -7.83 -2.19
N PHE A 29 -13.17 -7.22 -1.08
CA PHE A 29 -12.84 -5.84 -0.76
C PHE A 29 -11.32 -5.64 -0.64
N TYR A 30 -10.65 -6.45 0.20
CA TYR A 30 -9.19 -6.40 0.33
C TYR A 30 -8.47 -6.66 -0.99
N TRP A 31 -8.92 -7.66 -1.75
CA TRP A 31 -8.33 -7.98 -3.05
C TRP A 31 -8.47 -6.83 -4.04
N SER A 32 -9.65 -6.22 -4.13
CA SER A 32 -9.89 -5.12 -5.07
C SER A 32 -9.07 -3.88 -4.71
N VAL A 33 -9.06 -3.48 -3.44
CA VAL A 33 -8.28 -2.32 -2.96
C VAL A 33 -6.79 -2.53 -3.21
N THR A 34 -6.25 -3.72 -2.88
CA THR A 34 -4.82 -4.01 -3.07
C THR A 34 -4.45 -4.06 -4.55
N ASN A 35 -5.30 -4.60 -5.42
CA ASN A 35 -5.10 -4.54 -6.88
C ASN A 35 -5.01 -3.10 -7.39
N ILE A 36 -5.89 -2.20 -6.96
CA ILE A 36 -5.87 -0.80 -7.38
C ILE A 36 -4.57 -0.13 -6.94
N ILE A 37 -4.17 -0.33 -5.68
CA ILE A 37 -2.93 0.24 -5.13
C ILE A 37 -1.70 -0.27 -5.88
N TYR A 38 -1.63 -1.57 -6.14
CA TYR A 38 -0.49 -2.19 -6.83
C TYR A 38 -0.45 -1.85 -8.31
N PHE A 39 -1.60 -1.73 -8.97
CA PHE A 39 -1.69 -1.24 -10.34
C PHE A 39 -1.15 0.19 -10.43
N TYR A 40 -1.58 1.07 -9.53
CA TYR A 40 -1.10 2.45 -9.49
C TYR A 40 0.42 2.52 -9.23
N LYS A 41 0.94 1.68 -8.33
CA LYS A 41 2.39 1.58 -8.08
C LYS A 41 3.21 1.18 -9.31
N VAL A 42 2.78 0.14 -10.02
CA VAL A 42 3.44 -0.31 -11.25
C VAL A 42 3.34 0.74 -12.35
N TYR A 43 2.20 1.43 -12.44
CA TYR A 43 1.98 2.52 -13.38
C TYR A 43 2.93 3.70 -13.14
N ILE A 44 3.03 4.21 -11.91
CA ILE A 44 3.93 5.32 -11.59
C ILE A 44 5.40 4.92 -11.80
N THR A 45 5.77 3.70 -11.41
CA THR A 45 7.14 3.20 -11.66
C THR A 45 7.43 3.16 -13.16
N SER A 46 6.51 2.63 -13.97
CA SER A 46 6.67 2.58 -15.44
C SER A 46 6.76 3.99 -16.04
N LEU A 47 5.94 4.92 -15.55
CA LEU A 47 5.92 6.30 -16.02
C LEU A 47 7.27 6.98 -15.84
N ILE A 48 7.89 6.80 -14.67
CA ILE A 48 9.18 7.40 -14.33
C ILE A 48 10.31 6.72 -15.09
N ALA A 49 10.28 5.38 -15.16
CA ALA A 49 11.27 4.63 -15.93
C ALA A 49 11.27 5.04 -17.41
N PHE A 50 10.12 5.10 -18.07
CA PHE A 50 10.04 5.51 -19.46
C PHE A 50 10.35 6.99 -19.65
N HIS A 51 9.95 7.87 -18.73
CA HIS A 51 10.30 9.29 -18.82
C HIS A 51 11.82 9.53 -18.73
N LEU A 52 12.53 8.74 -17.92
CA LEU A 52 13.99 8.84 -17.79
C LEU A 52 14.72 8.19 -18.97
N ILE A 53 14.20 7.10 -19.54
CA ILE A 53 14.84 6.39 -20.66
C ILE A 53 14.59 7.09 -22.00
N GLU A 54 13.37 7.58 -22.22
CA GLU A 54 12.89 8.13 -23.49
C GLU A 54 12.54 9.62 -23.32
N SER A 55 13.46 10.40 -22.77
CA SER A 55 13.22 11.81 -22.43
C SER A 55 12.87 12.70 -23.64
N GLU A 56 13.19 12.25 -24.86
CA GLU A 56 12.89 12.95 -26.11
C GLU A 56 11.49 12.64 -26.67
N ASP A 57 10.83 11.58 -26.19
CA ASP A 57 9.49 11.20 -26.65
C ASP A 57 8.42 12.16 -26.12
N SER A 58 7.31 12.28 -26.86
CA SER A 58 6.17 13.09 -26.40
C SER A 58 5.57 12.50 -25.10
N ASN A 59 5.12 13.38 -24.19
CA ASN A 59 4.50 12.98 -22.92
C ASN A 59 3.32 12.00 -23.09
N PHE A 60 2.56 12.14 -24.18
CA PHE A 60 1.45 11.25 -24.49
C PHE A 60 1.91 9.82 -24.82
N THR A 61 3.02 9.69 -25.58
CA THR A 61 3.63 8.41 -25.90
C THR A 61 4.08 7.69 -24.62
N ILE A 62 4.75 8.41 -23.73
CA ILE A 62 5.24 7.88 -22.44
C ILE A 62 4.06 7.40 -21.58
N PHE A 63 3.00 8.21 -21.47
CA PHE A 63 1.78 7.85 -20.75
C PHE A 63 1.14 6.56 -21.28
N TYR A 64 0.98 6.47 -22.61
CA TYR A 64 0.40 5.29 -23.25
C TYR A 64 1.26 4.03 -23.06
N LYS A 65 2.58 4.14 -23.26
CA LYS A 65 3.54 3.04 -23.01
C LYS A 65 3.46 2.54 -21.56
N SER A 66 3.40 3.48 -20.61
CA SER A 66 3.31 3.19 -19.17
C SER A 66 2.02 2.46 -18.79
N LEU A 67 0.89 2.91 -19.33
CA LEU A 67 -0.39 2.23 -19.17
C LEU A 67 -0.36 0.82 -19.76
N LYS A 68 0.10 0.70 -21.02
CA LYS A 68 0.19 -0.60 -21.70
C LYS A 68 1.05 -1.59 -20.92
N ASN A 69 2.21 -1.14 -20.41
CA ASN A 69 3.08 -1.96 -19.58
C ASN A 69 2.39 -2.43 -18.29
N SER A 70 1.66 -1.54 -17.62
CA SER A 70 0.91 -1.86 -16.40
C SER A 70 -0.18 -2.91 -16.64
N PHE A 71 -0.86 -2.84 -17.79
CA PHE A 71 -1.83 -3.87 -18.21
C PHE A 71 -1.16 -5.21 -18.54
N CYS A 72 0.02 -5.20 -19.17
CA CYS A 72 0.80 -6.43 -19.38
C CYS A 72 1.23 -7.07 -18.04
N ALA A 73 1.54 -6.26 -17.03
CA ALA A 73 1.90 -6.72 -15.70
C ALA A 73 0.69 -7.10 -14.82
N PHE A 74 -0.55 -6.93 -15.30
CA PHE A 74 -1.77 -7.07 -14.50
C PHE A 74 -1.89 -8.45 -13.84
N GLY A 75 -1.50 -9.53 -14.53
CA GLY A 75 -1.52 -10.87 -13.94
C GLY A 75 -0.62 -11.01 -12.70
N SER A 76 0.59 -10.45 -12.75
CA SER A 76 1.52 -10.43 -11.62
C SER A 76 1.01 -9.51 -10.49
N ILE A 77 0.40 -8.38 -10.84
CA ILE A 77 -0.25 -7.45 -9.89
C ILE A 77 -1.37 -8.16 -9.13
N SER A 78 -2.26 -8.86 -9.85
CA SER A 78 -3.38 -9.57 -9.24
C SER A 78 -2.96 -10.76 -8.40
N PHE A 79 -1.88 -11.45 -8.77
CA PHE A 79 -1.30 -12.50 -7.92
C PHE A 79 -0.72 -11.92 -6.62
N ALA A 80 0.02 -10.82 -6.70
CA ALA A 80 0.55 -10.12 -5.52
C ALA A 80 -0.58 -9.63 -4.59
N GLY A 81 -1.65 -9.06 -5.16
CA GLY A 81 -2.84 -8.63 -4.44
C GLY A 81 -3.60 -9.78 -3.79
N LEU A 82 -3.69 -10.93 -4.47
CA LEU A 82 -4.33 -12.13 -3.94
C LEU A 82 -3.61 -12.65 -2.68
N LEU A 83 -2.29 -12.75 -2.73
CA LEU A 83 -1.49 -13.21 -1.60
C LEU A 83 -1.74 -12.38 -0.33
N ILE A 84 -1.73 -11.05 -0.48
CA ILE A 84 -1.95 -10.19 0.68
C ILE A 84 -3.41 -10.21 1.15
N ALA A 85 -4.38 -10.28 0.23
CA ALA A 85 -5.80 -10.32 0.56
C ALA A 85 -6.20 -11.59 1.34
N ILE A 86 -5.62 -12.75 0.99
CA ILE A 86 -5.81 -14.00 1.74
C ILE A 86 -5.36 -13.81 3.19
N ILE A 87 -4.17 -13.26 3.42
CA ILE A 87 -3.62 -13.08 4.78
C ILE A 87 -4.44 -12.06 5.57
N GLU A 88 -4.80 -10.92 4.98
CA GLU A 88 -5.62 -9.89 5.63
C GLU A 88 -6.99 -10.46 6.03
N THR A 89 -7.59 -11.28 5.17
CA THR A 89 -8.88 -11.93 5.46
C THR A 89 -8.73 -12.94 6.60
N LEU A 90 -7.69 -13.78 6.59
CA LEU A 90 -7.42 -14.72 7.68
C LEU A 90 -7.19 -13.98 9.01
N ARG A 91 -6.46 -12.86 8.97
CA ARG A 91 -6.19 -12.03 10.14
C ARG A 91 -7.47 -11.39 10.68
N PHE A 92 -8.34 -10.90 9.78
CA PHE A 92 -9.65 -10.38 10.14
C PHE A 92 -10.48 -11.44 10.87
N ILE A 93 -10.57 -12.67 10.33
CA ILE A 93 -11.32 -13.77 10.95
C ILE A 93 -10.76 -14.13 12.34
N VAL A 94 -9.43 -14.24 12.47
CA VAL A 94 -8.78 -14.56 13.75
C VAL A 94 -9.01 -13.46 14.79
N ASN A 95 -9.03 -12.20 14.38
CA ASN A 95 -9.29 -11.08 15.29
C ASN A 95 -10.77 -11.00 15.69
N ASP A 96 -11.70 -11.21 14.76
CA ASP A 96 -13.14 -11.26 15.07
C ASP A 96 -13.46 -12.36 16.10
N GLU A 97 -12.88 -13.55 15.92
CA GLU A 97 -13.00 -14.65 16.88
C GLU A 97 -12.41 -14.30 18.26
N ARG A 98 -11.28 -13.58 18.31
CA ARG A 98 -10.72 -13.12 19.60
C ARG A 98 -11.66 -12.16 20.30
N ASP A 99 -12.17 -11.16 19.58
CA ASP A 99 -13.08 -10.15 20.12
C ASP A 99 -14.39 -10.79 20.58
N GLU A 100 -14.88 -11.83 19.90
CA GLU A 100 -16.05 -12.62 20.35
C GLU A 100 -15.75 -13.41 21.63
N ASN A 101 -14.63 -14.13 21.72
CA ASN A 101 -14.28 -14.90 22.94
C ASN A 101 -14.07 -13.99 24.17
N ASP A 102 -13.54 -12.78 23.97
CA ASP A 102 -13.33 -11.80 25.04
C ASP A 102 -14.66 -11.22 25.55
N ARG A 103 -15.62 -10.98 24.64
CA ARG A 103 -16.98 -10.52 24.97
C ARG A 103 -17.79 -11.57 25.72
N GLU A 104 -17.71 -12.83 25.31
CA GLU A 104 -18.50 -13.92 25.90
C GLU A 104 -17.91 -14.50 27.21
N ARG A 105 -16.76 -13.99 27.68
CA ARG A 105 -16.00 -14.53 28.83
C ARG A 105 -15.82 -16.05 28.79
N LYS A 106 -15.78 -16.65 27.60
CA LYS A 106 -15.64 -18.10 27.44
C LYS A 106 -14.23 -18.52 27.87
N SER A 107 -14.17 -19.26 28.98
CA SER A 107 -12.98 -19.62 29.75
C SER A 107 -12.15 -20.75 29.12
N ASN A 108 -11.75 -20.62 27.86
CA ASN A 108 -10.79 -21.53 27.24
C ASN A 108 -9.45 -20.82 27.04
N ALA A 109 -8.64 -20.78 28.11
CA ALA A 109 -7.29 -20.18 28.09
C ALA A 109 -6.44 -20.71 26.93
N PHE A 110 -6.56 -22.01 26.62
CA PHE A 110 -5.90 -22.64 25.47
C PHE A 110 -6.33 -22.05 24.11
N LYS A 111 -7.65 -21.83 23.89
CA LYS A 111 -8.17 -21.21 22.66
C LYS A 111 -7.63 -19.78 22.50
N ARG A 112 -7.56 -19.01 23.59
CA ARG A 112 -7.02 -17.65 23.58
C ARG A 112 -5.53 -17.61 23.23
N ILE A 113 -4.72 -18.52 23.80
CA ILE A 113 -3.29 -18.63 23.48
C ILE A 113 -3.07 -19.03 22.02
N LEU A 114 -3.82 -20.02 21.52
CA LEU A 114 -3.71 -20.46 20.13
C LEU A 114 -4.07 -19.33 19.15
N LEU A 115 -5.19 -18.64 19.39
CA LEU A 115 -5.57 -17.47 18.61
C LEU A 115 -4.46 -16.40 18.69
N CYS A 116 -3.86 -16.19 19.89
CA CYS A 116 -2.73 -15.30 20.13
C CYS A 116 -1.58 -15.53 19.13
N ILE A 117 -1.10 -16.76 19.11
CA ILE A 117 0.02 -17.20 18.27
C ILE A 117 -0.32 -17.06 16.78
N THR A 118 -1.53 -17.47 16.36
CA THR A 118 -1.95 -17.40 14.96
C THR A 118 -1.98 -15.97 14.42
N SER A 119 -2.50 -14.99 15.15
CA SER A 119 -2.50 -13.59 14.65
C SER A 119 -1.09 -13.01 14.58
N ILE A 120 -0.19 -13.38 15.52
CA ILE A 120 1.22 -12.95 15.46
C ILE A 120 1.88 -13.53 14.20
N LEU A 121 1.71 -14.82 13.95
CA LEU A 121 2.25 -15.48 12.76
C LEU A 121 1.71 -14.86 11.47
N LEU A 122 0.39 -14.63 11.41
CA LEU A 122 -0.24 -13.96 10.27
C LEU A 122 0.28 -12.53 10.10
N SER A 123 0.51 -11.79 11.18
CA SER A 123 1.06 -10.42 11.11
C SER A 123 2.49 -10.42 10.57
N ILE A 124 3.33 -11.38 10.94
CA ILE A 124 4.68 -11.52 10.39
C ILE A 124 4.61 -11.84 8.89
N MET A 125 3.76 -12.79 8.51
CA MET A 125 3.60 -13.20 7.12
C MET A 125 3.06 -12.05 6.25
N GLN A 126 2.09 -11.30 6.77
CA GLN A 126 1.55 -10.10 6.12
C GLN A 126 2.63 -9.05 5.87
N ASN A 127 3.45 -8.76 6.89
CA ASN A 127 4.52 -7.78 6.77
C ASN A 127 5.59 -8.25 5.77
N PHE A 128 5.93 -9.53 5.78
CA PHE A 128 6.86 -10.12 4.82
C PHE A 128 6.34 -10.02 3.37
N ILE A 129 5.07 -10.37 3.12
CA ILE A 129 4.49 -10.25 1.77
C ILE A 129 4.37 -8.79 1.34
N LYS A 130 3.97 -7.88 2.24
CA LYS A 130 3.94 -6.44 1.93
C LYS A 130 5.33 -5.94 1.52
N MET A 131 6.36 -6.32 2.27
CA MET A 131 7.75 -5.99 1.95
C MET A 131 8.18 -6.57 0.60
N ALA A 132 7.91 -7.86 0.35
CA ALA A 132 8.25 -8.50 -0.91
C ALA A 132 7.54 -7.84 -2.09
N ASN A 133 6.26 -7.50 -1.95
CA ASN A 133 5.50 -6.79 -2.99
C ASN A 133 6.02 -5.37 -3.21
N GLU A 134 6.44 -4.68 -2.15
CA GLU A 134 6.97 -3.31 -2.22
C GLU A 134 8.14 -3.21 -3.18
N ILE A 135 9.05 -4.19 -3.12
CA ILE A 135 10.27 -4.22 -3.93
C ILE A 135 10.04 -4.90 -5.29
N THR A 136 9.17 -5.90 -5.35
CA THR A 136 8.98 -6.72 -6.55
C THR A 136 8.14 -6.02 -7.60
N LEU A 137 7.10 -5.27 -7.21
CA LEU A 137 6.21 -4.63 -8.16
C LEU A 137 6.92 -3.54 -9.01
N PRO A 138 7.74 -2.66 -8.44
CA PRO A 138 8.54 -1.73 -9.23
C PRO A 138 9.56 -2.46 -10.14
N TYR A 139 10.14 -3.56 -9.67
CA TYR A 139 11.04 -4.38 -10.49
C TYR A 139 10.31 -4.97 -11.72
N ILE A 140 9.08 -5.46 -11.53
CA ILE A 140 8.22 -5.94 -12.64
C ILE A 140 7.95 -4.81 -13.64
N ALA A 141 7.68 -3.60 -13.14
CA ALA A 141 7.39 -2.45 -14.00
C ALA A 141 8.56 -2.13 -14.95
N ILE A 142 9.80 -2.23 -14.47
CA ILE A 142 11.00 -1.90 -15.25
C ILE A 142 11.40 -3.05 -16.18
N HIS A 143 11.34 -4.29 -15.70
CA HIS A 143 11.90 -5.44 -16.43
C HIS A 143 10.86 -6.27 -17.19
N GLY A 144 9.57 -6.10 -16.92
CA GLY A 144 8.51 -6.87 -17.58
C GLY A 144 8.57 -8.38 -17.31
N THR A 145 9.10 -8.82 -16.17
CA THR A 145 9.22 -10.25 -15.84
C THR A 145 8.12 -10.74 -14.88
N GLY A 146 7.82 -12.05 -14.89
CA GLY A 146 6.77 -12.64 -14.05
C GLY A 146 7.09 -12.58 -12.55
N TYR A 147 6.05 -12.52 -11.71
CA TYR A 147 6.14 -12.26 -10.26
C TYR A 147 7.23 -13.05 -9.52
N VAL A 148 7.28 -14.38 -9.66
CA VAL A 148 8.22 -15.23 -8.92
C VAL A 148 9.68 -14.94 -9.30
N LYS A 149 9.95 -14.75 -10.59
CA LYS A 149 11.29 -14.42 -11.10
C LYS A 149 11.70 -13.03 -10.64
N SER A 150 10.79 -12.07 -10.75
CA SER A 150 10.98 -10.70 -10.30
C SER A 150 11.26 -10.60 -8.82
N MET A 151 10.56 -11.38 -8.00
CA MET A 151 10.78 -11.43 -6.56
C MET A 151 12.18 -11.94 -6.24
N LYS A 152 12.61 -13.05 -6.86
CA LYS A 152 13.96 -13.59 -6.65
C LYS A 152 15.03 -12.56 -7.04
N ASN A 153 14.89 -11.96 -8.21
CA ASN A 153 15.86 -11.00 -8.73
C ASN A 153 15.89 -9.71 -7.91
N SER A 154 14.73 -9.18 -7.48
CA SER A 154 14.65 -7.97 -6.66
C SER A 154 15.31 -8.18 -5.29
N PHE A 155 15.10 -9.34 -4.67
CA PHE A 155 15.81 -9.72 -3.44
C PHE A 155 17.31 -9.89 -3.65
N GLU A 156 17.73 -10.53 -4.74
CA GLU A 156 19.15 -10.70 -5.06
C GLU A 156 19.84 -9.35 -5.31
N LEU A 157 19.16 -8.42 -5.98
CA LEU A 157 19.65 -7.05 -6.17
C LEU A 157 19.76 -6.27 -4.86
N LEU A 158 18.79 -6.42 -3.94
CA LEU A 158 18.88 -5.83 -2.61
C LEU A 158 19.99 -6.43 -1.75
N GLN A 159 20.26 -7.73 -1.90
CA GLN A 159 21.37 -8.38 -1.21
C GLN A 159 22.73 -7.95 -1.77
N LYS A 160 22.82 -7.76 -3.08
CA LYS A 160 24.06 -7.35 -3.77
C LYS A 160 24.33 -5.83 -3.73
N GLY A 161 23.30 -5.02 -3.61
CA GLY A 161 23.34 -3.56 -3.69
C GLY A 161 23.29 -2.83 -2.35
N ASP A 162 23.51 -3.54 -1.24
CA ASP A 162 23.19 -3.16 0.14
C ASP A 162 21.69 -3.05 0.44
N ILE A 163 21.29 -3.31 1.70
CA ILE A 163 19.91 -3.17 2.20
C ILE A 163 19.47 -1.69 2.26
N LYS A 164 20.42 -0.76 2.05
CA LYS A 164 20.26 0.68 2.21
C LYS A 164 19.16 1.29 1.33
N PRO A 165 18.95 0.89 0.06
CA PRO A 165 17.84 1.40 -0.72
C PRO A 165 16.50 1.01 -0.11
N PHE A 166 16.38 -0.20 0.46
CA PHE A 166 15.17 -0.58 1.18
C PHE A 166 14.93 0.28 2.43
N THR A 167 15.99 0.60 3.20
CA THR A 167 15.91 1.53 4.32
C THR A 167 15.44 2.92 3.88
N GLY A 168 15.86 3.39 2.70
CA GLY A 168 15.41 4.66 2.13
C GLY A 168 13.89 4.72 1.93
N THR A 169 13.28 3.64 1.43
CA THR A 169 11.82 3.53 1.30
C THR A 169 11.11 3.64 2.65
N ILE A 170 11.67 3.02 3.70
CA ILE A 170 11.12 3.11 5.06
C ILE A 170 11.20 4.55 5.57
N VAL A 171 12.34 5.23 5.40
CA VAL A 171 12.53 6.63 5.83
C VAL A 171 11.56 7.55 5.11
N ILE A 172 11.38 7.40 3.79
CA ILE A 172 10.42 8.19 3.00
C ILE A 172 9.00 8.00 3.54
N ASN A 173 8.59 6.75 3.79
CA ASN A 173 7.27 6.47 4.33
C ASN A 173 7.05 7.09 5.73
N PHE A 174 8.06 7.05 6.60
CA PHE A 174 8.01 7.72 7.90
C PHE A 174 7.90 9.24 7.76
N MET A 175 8.71 9.86 6.89
CA MET A 175 8.66 11.31 6.66
C MET A 175 7.29 11.75 6.14
N LEU A 176 6.73 11.03 5.17
CA LEU A 176 5.40 11.33 4.63
C LEU A 176 4.31 11.17 5.70
N PHE A 177 4.43 10.15 6.56
CA PHE A 177 3.50 9.97 7.68
C PHE A 177 3.54 11.15 8.65
N PHE A 178 4.72 11.66 9.01
CA PHE A 178 4.85 12.85 9.86
C PHE A 178 4.25 14.10 9.19
N MET A 179 4.48 14.30 7.90
CA MET A 179 3.87 15.42 7.16
C MET A 179 2.33 15.32 7.21
N PHE A 180 1.77 14.14 6.99
CA PHE A 180 0.34 13.92 7.08
C PHE A 180 -0.22 14.19 8.48
N MET A 181 0.45 13.73 9.54
CA MET A 181 0.01 13.99 10.91
C MET A 181 -0.07 15.50 11.19
N ILE A 182 0.94 16.26 10.76
CA ILE A 182 0.94 17.74 10.92
C ILE A 182 -0.21 18.36 10.11
N THR A 183 -0.37 18.00 8.84
CA THR A 183 -1.45 18.53 7.99
C THR A 183 -2.84 18.18 8.54
N SER A 184 -3.03 16.96 9.04
CA SER A 184 -4.29 16.51 9.63
C SER A 184 -4.66 17.33 10.86
N VAL A 185 -3.70 17.57 11.77
CA VAL A 185 -3.91 18.43 12.94
C VAL A 185 -4.29 19.86 12.53
N CYS A 186 -3.59 20.44 11.56
CA CYS A 186 -3.91 21.77 11.03
C CYS A 186 -5.34 21.81 10.44
N CYS A 187 -5.75 20.80 9.67
CA CYS A 187 -7.09 20.72 9.10
C CYS A 187 -8.17 20.62 10.18
N VAL A 188 -7.94 19.88 11.26
CA VAL A 188 -8.87 19.80 12.39
C VAL A 188 -9.00 21.14 13.09
N ILE A 189 -7.89 21.85 13.34
CA ILE A 189 -7.90 23.18 13.96
C ILE A 189 -8.70 24.16 13.11
N VAL A 190 -8.43 24.22 11.79
CA VAL A 190 -9.19 25.07 10.86
C VAL A 190 -10.67 24.70 10.84
N SER A 191 -11.00 23.41 10.85
CA SER A 191 -12.39 22.94 10.88
C SER A 191 -13.12 23.42 12.13
N ILE A 192 -12.47 23.39 13.31
CA ILE A 192 -13.04 23.90 14.56
C ILE A 192 -13.27 25.42 14.49
N LEU A 193 -12.34 26.19 13.91
CA LEU A 193 -12.50 27.64 13.78
C LEU A 193 -13.63 28.05 12.81
N LEU A 194 -13.96 27.20 11.84
CA LEU A 194 -15.02 27.45 10.87
C LEU A 194 -16.41 26.95 11.32
N MET A 195 -16.48 26.19 12.42
CA MET A 195 -17.73 25.63 12.99
C MET A 195 -18.81 26.66 13.27
N ASP A 196 -18.42 27.88 13.66
CA ASP A 196 -19.37 28.93 14.02
C ASP A 196 -20.07 29.56 12.82
N LYS A 197 -19.59 29.31 11.59
CA LYS A 197 -20.11 29.92 10.36
C LYS A 197 -20.96 28.99 9.49
N ILE A 198 -21.03 27.69 9.76
CA ILE A 198 -21.58 26.70 8.83
C ILE A 198 -22.67 25.84 9.49
N SER A 199 -23.85 25.79 8.85
CA SER A 199 -25.11 25.21 9.38
C SER A 199 -25.10 23.69 9.60
N GLU A 200 -24.22 22.94 8.94
CA GLU A 200 -24.11 21.48 9.03
C GLU A 200 -22.74 21.11 9.64
N LYS A 201 -22.67 21.00 10.96
CA LYS A 201 -21.38 20.91 11.68
C LYS A 201 -20.61 19.60 11.45
N ILE A 202 -21.30 18.46 11.39
CA ILE A 202 -20.63 17.14 11.37
C ILE A 202 -20.20 16.74 9.95
N LEU A 203 -21.09 16.89 8.96
CA LEU A 203 -20.81 16.49 7.57
C LEU A 203 -19.62 17.26 6.98
N ASN A 204 -19.54 18.56 7.24
CA ASN A 204 -18.46 19.40 6.72
C ASN A 204 -17.10 19.05 7.33
N VAL A 205 -17.04 18.68 8.62
CA VAL A 205 -15.78 18.19 9.23
C VAL A 205 -15.34 16.88 8.59
N LEU A 206 -16.28 15.96 8.34
CA LEU A 206 -15.96 14.69 7.70
C LEU A 206 -15.42 14.90 6.28
N ILE A 207 -16.02 15.81 5.50
CA ILE A 207 -15.54 16.13 4.15
C ILE A 207 -14.16 16.81 4.19
N ILE A 208 -13.99 17.83 5.04
CA ILE A 208 -12.73 18.59 5.15
C ILE A 208 -11.58 17.69 5.64
N SER A 209 -11.86 16.73 6.53
CA SER A 209 -10.84 15.78 7.03
C SER A 209 -10.57 14.61 6.08
N ALA A 210 -11.52 14.21 5.23
CA ALA A 210 -11.34 13.12 4.26
C ALA A 210 -10.43 13.48 3.08
N ILE A 211 -10.47 14.74 2.61
CA ILE A 211 -9.68 15.19 1.45
C ILE A 211 -8.16 15.06 1.68
N PRO A 212 -7.59 15.56 2.79
CA PRO A 212 -6.15 15.40 3.10
C PRO A 212 -5.71 13.94 3.21
N LEU A 213 -6.60 13.06 3.70
CA LEU A 213 -6.31 11.63 3.85
C LEU A 213 -6.18 10.95 2.48
N LEU A 214 -7.09 11.22 1.54
CA LEU A 214 -6.97 10.72 0.17
C LEU A 214 -5.71 11.23 -0.53
N PHE A 215 -5.39 12.52 -0.35
CA PHE A 215 -4.18 13.12 -0.89
C PHE A 215 -2.92 12.41 -0.35
N TYR A 216 -2.85 12.19 0.97
CA TYR A 216 -1.74 11.47 1.60
C TYR A 216 -1.54 10.06 1.03
N PHE A 217 -2.61 9.30 0.84
CA PHE A 217 -2.52 7.95 0.25
C PHE A 217 -1.94 7.98 -1.15
N ILE A 218 -2.38 8.92 -2.00
CA ILE A 218 -1.87 9.07 -3.37
C ILE A 218 -0.38 9.44 -3.34
N TRP A 219 0.00 10.45 -2.55
CA TRP A 219 1.39 10.90 -2.47
C TRP A 219 2.35 9.86 -1.96
N THR A 220 1.95 9.08 -0.96
CA THR A 220 2.80 8.00 -0.41
C THR A 220 3.12 6.97 -1.48
N ILE A 221 2.14 6.60 -2.30
CA ILE A 221 2.37 5.66 -3.40
C ILE A 221 3.29 6.28 -4.46
N VAL A 222 3.08 7.54 -4.82
CA VAL A 222 3.92 8.24 -5.81
C VAL A 222 5.36 8.30 -5.35
N PHE A 223 5.65 8.83 -4.16
CA PHE A 223 7.03 8.98 -3.67
C PHE A 223 7.74 7.64 -3.50
N SER A 224 7.07 6.62 -2.94
CA SER A 224 7.67 5.29 -2.80
C SER A 224 8.00 4.66 -4.16
N ALA A 225 7.06 4.72 -5.10
CA ALA A 225 7.24 4.18 -6.46
C ALA A 225 8.36 4.91 -7.22
N SER A 226 8.39 6.24 -7.15
CA SER A 226 9.43 7.07 -7.77
C SER A 226 10.82 6.73 -7.27
N TYR A 227 10.97 6.64 -5.95
CA TYR A 227 12.24 6.32 -5.33
C TYR A 227 12.77 4.96 -5.78
N LEU A 228 11.94 3.91 -5.69
CA LEU A 228 12.34 2.56 -6.12
C LEU A 228 12.63 2.49 -7.63
N SER A 229 11.87 3.22 -8.44
CA SER A 229 12.11 3.32 -9.89
C SER A 229 13.51 3.85 -10.19
N ILE A 230 13.89 4.94 -9.54
CA ILE A 230 15.19 5.59 -9.76
C ILE A 230 16.33 4.68 -9.29
N ILE A 231 16.18 4.06 -8.12
CA ILE A 231 17.19 3.14 -7.57
C ILE A 231 17.42 1.95 -8.51
N TYR A 232 16.35 1.29 -8.97
CA TYR A 232 16.49 0.15 -9.88
C TYR A 232 17.08 0.57 -11.22
N LEU A 233 16.63 1.68 -11.78
CA LEU A 233 17.17 2.17 -13.05
C LEU A 233 18.64 2.58 -12.91
N PHE A 234 19.04 3.15 -11.78
CA PHE A 234 20.44 3.49 -11.49
C PHE A 234 21.31 2.24 -11.32
N ALA A 235 20.77 1.17 -10.72
CA ALA A 235 21.46 -0.10 -10.59
C ALA A 235 21.74 -0.75 -11.96
N ASP A 236 20.80 -0.63 -12.91
CA ASP A 236 20.94 -1.20 -14.26
C ASP A 236 21.73 -0.32 -15.22
N ARG A 237 21.49 1.00 -15.19
CA ARG A 237 21.98 1.97 -16.19
C ARG A 237 22.55 3.24 -15.51
N PRO A 238 23.68 3.15 -14.80
CA PRO A 238 24.24 4.31 -14.10
C PRO A 238 24.69 5.44 -15.05
N LEU A 239 25.06 5.11 -16.29
CA LEU A 239 25.52 6.09 -17.29
C LEU A 239 24.41 7.06 -17.72
N LEU A 240 23.14 6.61 -17.74
CA LEU A 240 21.99 7.43 -18.08
C LEU A 240 21.87 8.64 -17.14
N PHE A 241 22.10 8.41 -15.84
CA PHE A 241 22.05 9.48 -14.85
C PHE A 241 23.24 10.44 -14.96
N LYS A 242 24.40 9.97 -15.42
CA LYS A 242 25.57 10.82 -15.64
C LYS A 242 25.35 11.81 -16.80
N GLU A 243 24.58 11.42 -17.80
CA GLU A 243 24.22 12.26 -18.95
C GLU A 243 23.10 13.25 -18.61
N ILE A 244 22.09 12.82 -17.83
CA ILE A 244 20.95 13.66 -17.44
C ILE A 244 21.34 14.72 -16.40
N ASP A 245 21.96 14.30 -15.29
CA ASP A 245 22.39 15.22 -14.23
C ASP A 245 23.57 14.64 -13.44
N LYS A 246 24.75 15.21 -13.68
CA LYS A 246 25.98 14.83 -12.98
C LYS A 246 25.87 14.97 -11.45
N LYS A 247 25.14 15.96 -10.94
CA LYS A 247 24.94 16.17 -9.50
C LYS A 247 24.08 15.07 -8.89
N LEU A 248 23.03 14.63 -9.60
CA LEU A 248 22.20 13.52 -9.18
C LEU A 248 23.00 12.21 -9.16
N TYR A 249 23.82 11.97 -10.19
CA TYR A 249 24.71 10.82 -10.27
C TYR A 249 25.68 10.77 -9.07
N ASP A 250 26.35 11.89 -8.75
CA ASP A 250 27.30 11.95 -7.63
C ASP A 250 26.62 11.68 -6.27
N ASN A 251 25.40 12.19 -6.07
CA ASN A 251 24.61 11.92 -4.86
C ASN A 251 24.18 10.45 -4.74
N LEU A 252 23.74 9.83 -5.85
CA LEU A 252 23.34 8.42 -5.88
C LEU A 252 24.54 7.49 -5.69
N GLN A 253 25.71 7.86 -6.23
CA GLN A 253 26.95 7.11 -6.01
C GLN A 253 27.41 7.23 -4.54
N CYS A 254 27.29 8.41 -3.93
CA CYS A 254 27.55 8.62 -2.50
C CYS A 254 26.65 7.72 -1.63
N LEU A 255 25.35 7.68 -1.92
CA LEU A 255 24.38 6.81 -1.24
C LEU A 255 24.68 5.31 -1.39
N ARG A 256 25.35 4.90 -2.47
CA ARG A 256 25.80 3.52 -2.66
C ARG A 256 27.11 3.21 -1.91
N SER A 257 27.96 4.21 -1.66
CA SER A 257 29.27 4.03 -0.99
C SER A 257 29.24 4.14 0.53
N LEU A 258 28.27 4.86 1.10
CA LEU A 258 27.95 4.89 2.53
C LEU A 258 27.26 3.60 2.91
#